data_AF-A0A3B5A4B7-F1
#
_entry.id   AF-A0A3B5A4B7-F1
#
_cell.length_a   1.000
_cell.length_b   1.000
_cell.length_c   1.000
_cell.angle_alpha   90.00
_cell.angle_beta   90.00
_cell.angle_gamma   90.00
#
_symmetry.space_group_name_H-M   'P 1'
#
loop_
_entity.id
_entity.type
_entity.pdbx_description
1 polymer ?
#
loop_
_entity_poly.entity_id
_entity_poly.type
_entity_poly.pdbx_seq_one_letter_code
_entity_poly.pdbx_strand_id
1 'polypeptide(L)'
;VGSPFSLQNTVTTGIISTAHRNSLELGFKDSDMDYIQTDAIINYGNSGGPLVNLDGDVIGINTLKVAAGISFAIPVDRVRQFLADSYNRQVNGEQKVIGIRMLQLTPSLIKDLKERESEFPDVSSGVYIYEVIPGTAASR
;
A
#
# COMPACT_ATOMS: atom_id res chain seq x y z
N VAL A 1 -11.88 5.59 10.50
CA VAL A 1 -11.49 6.98 10.85
C VAL A 1 -10.25 7.36 10.06
N GLY A 2 -10.09 8.61 9.60
CA GLY A 2 -8.80 9.10 9.08
C GLY A 2 -8.82 10.59 8.73
N SER A 3 -7.71 11.12 8.23
CA SER A 3 -7.50 12.54 7.94
C SER A 3 -7.35 12.85 6.43
N PRO A 4 -8.44 13.07 5.68
CA PRO A 4 -8.37 13.71 4.37
C PRO A 4 -7.76 15.12 4.47
N PHE A 5 -6.88 15.49 3.54
CA PHE A 5 -6.43 16.88 3.32
C PHE A 5 -5.80 17.62 4.52
N SER A 6 -5.19 16.89 5.46
CA SER A 6 -4.50 17.44 6.65
C SER A 6 -5.35 18.33 7.57
N LEU A 7 -6.65 18.42 7.32
CA LEU A 7 -7.64 19.13 8.13
C LEU A 7 -8.92 18.28 8.15
N GLN A 8 -9.26 17.81 9.35
CA GLN A 8 -10.49 17.12 9.78
C GLN A 8 -10.53 15.59 9.65
N ASN A 9 -10.57 14.96 10.83
CA ASN A 9 -10.83 13.54 11.06
C ASN A 9 -12.24 13.17 10.58
N THR A 10 -12.36 12.53 9.42
CA THR A 10 -13.64 12.01 8.93
C THR A 10 -13.93 10.65 9.55
N VAL A 11 -15.06 10.55 10.24
CA VAL A 11 -15.58 9.30 10.80
C VAL A 11 -16.76 8.85 9.96
N THR A 12 -16.67 7.63 9.44
CA THR A 12 -17.78 6.93 8.78
C THR A 12 -18.10 5.69 9.60
N THR A 13 -19.38 5.34 9.63
CA THR A 13 -19.89 4.16 10.34
C THR A 13 -20.63 3.25 9.36
N GLY A 14 -20.70 1.98 9.68
CA GLY A 14 -21.33 0.95 8.89
C GLY A 14 -21.32 -0.37 9.67
N ILE A 15 -21.67 -1.44 8.99
CA ILE A 15 -21.64 -2.81 9.50
C ILE A 15 -20.63 -3.65 8.71
N ILE A 16 -20.21 -4.75 9.31
CA ILE A 16 -19.46 -5.78 8.59
C ILE A 16 -20.45 -6.57 7.75
N SER A 17 -20.32 -6.49 6.43
CA SER A 17 -21.12 -7.31 5.53
C SER A 17 -20.60 -8.75 5.50
N THR A 18 -19.27 -8.92 5.47
CA THR A 18 -18.59 -10.22 5.46
C THR A 18 -17.21 -10.06 6.07
N ALA A 19 -16.79 -10.96 6.97
CA ALA A 19 -15.46 -10.92 7.57
C ALA A 19 -14.35 -11.56 6.70
N HIS A 20 -14.74 -12.45 5.77
CA HIS A 20 -13.84 -13.24 4.92
C HIS A 20 -14.22 -13.12 3.44
N ARG A 21 -13.89 -12.00 2.82
CA ARG A 21 -14.00 -11.86 1.36
C ARG A 21 -12.68 -12.25 0.71
N ASN A 22 -12.69 -13.31 -0.07
CA ASN A 22 -11.48 -13.77 -0.74
C ASN A 22 -11.03 -12.76 -1.80
N SER A 23 -9.74 -12.45 -1.80
CA SER A 23 -9.02 -11.64 -2.80
C SER A 23 -9.29 -11.99 -4.27
N LEU A 24 -9.44 -13.28 -4.60
CA LEU A 24 -9.70 -13.74 -5.95
C LEU A 24 -11.06 -13.25 -6.46
N GLU A 25 -12.05 -13.14 -5.56
CA GLU A 25 -13.37 -12.57 -5.87
C GLU A 25 -13.30 -11.07 -6.16
N LEU A 26 -12.21 -10.41 -5.78
CA LEU A 26 -11.94 -8.99 -6.04
C LEU A 26 -11.04 -8.78 -7.26
N GLY A 27 -10.62 -9.86 -7.94
CA GLY A 27 -9.73 -9.82 -9.08
C GLY A 27 -8.25 -9.61 -8.72
N PHE A 28 -7.89 -9.71 -7.44
CA PHE A 28 -6.49 -9.67 -7.01
C PHE A 28 -5.85 -11.04 -7.29
N LYS A 29 -5.04 -11.11 -8.35
CA LYS A 29 -4.41 -12.36 -8.81
C LYS A 29 -3.30 -12.89 -7.90
N ASP A 30 -2.74 -12.05 -7.03
CA ASP A 30 -1.50 -12.35 -6.28
C ASP A 30 -1.63 -12.27 -4.75
N SER A 31 -2.84 -12.18 -4.19
CA SER A 31 -3.00 -12.22 -2.74
C SER A 31 -3.78 -13.47 -2.35
N ASP A 32 -3.21 -14.37 -1.57
CA ASP A 32 -3.96 -15.38 -0.81
C ASP A 32 -4.37 -14.75 0.52
N MET A 33 -5.36 -13.85 0.45
CA MET A 33 -5.72 -13.00 1.57
C MET A 33 -7.21 -12.73 1.59
N ASP A 34 -7.79 -12.85 2.79
CA ASP A 34 -9.16 -12.44 3.05
C ASP A 34 -9.22 -10.97 3.48
N TYR A 35 -10.29 -10.31 3.04
CA TYR A 35 -10.62 -8.93 3.39
C TYR A 35 -11.91 -8.88 4.20
N ILE A 36 -11.98 -7.88 5.10
CA ILE A 36 -13.22 -7.50 5.76
C ILE A 36 -13.99 -6.60 4.79
N GLN A 37 -15.21 -6.99 4.45
CA GLN A 37 -16.14 -6.17 3.69
C GLN A 37 -17.03 -5.37 4.63
N THR A 38 -17.16 -4.07 4.35
CA THR A 38 -18.06 -3.17 5.08
C THR A 38 -18.76 -2.22 4.12
N ASP A 39 -19.97 -1.81 4.51
CA ASP A 39 -20.71 -0.73 3.85
C ASP A 39 -20.31 0.66 4.36
N ALA A 40 -19.44 0.74 5.39
CA ALA A 40 -18.85 1.98 5.84
C ALA A 40 -18.15 2.66 4.65
N ILE A 41 -18.45 3.94 4.47
CA ILE A 41 -17.92 4.69 3.33
C ILE A 41 -16.41 4.89 3.52
N ILE A 42 -15.62 4.35 2.59
CA ILE A 42 -14.18 4.58 2.49
C ILE A 42 -13.92 5.55 1.32
N ASN A 43 -13.22 6.64 1.59
CA ASN A 43 -12.83 7.68 0.61
C ASN A 43 -11.39 8.13 0.87
N TYR A 44 -10.83 8.94 -0.03
CA TYR A 44 -9.52 9.55 0.19
C TYR A 44 -9.47 10.27 1.54
N GLY A 45 -8.50 9.85 2.38
CA GLY A 45 -8.29 10.38 3.72
C GLY A 45 -8.71 9.48 4.87
N ASN A 46 -9.64 8.54 4.70
CA ASN A 46 -9.84 7.47 5.69
C ASN A 46 -9.22 6.12 5.28
N SER A 47 -8.83 5.97 4.01
CA SER A 47 -7.93 4.91 3.55
C SER A 47 -6.57 5.00 4.28
N GLY A 48 -6.05 3.86 4.72
CA GLY A 48 -4.91 3.72 5.62
C GLY A 48 -5.25 3.86 7.11
N GLY A 49 -6.43 4.40 7.46
CA GLY A 49 -6.86 4.55 8.84
C GLY A 49 -7.54 3.32 9.43
N PRO A 50 -7.75 3.27 10.76
CA PRO A 50 -8.32 2.11 11.42
C PRO A 50 -9.82 1.95 11.14
N LEU A 51 -10.23 0.69 11.02
CA LEU A 51 -11.60 0.21 11.18
C LEU A 51 -11.72 -0.35 12.60
N VAL A 52 -12.65 0.17 13.39
CA VAL A 52 -12.81 -0.15 14.81
C VAL A 52 -14.19 -0.73 15.10
N ASN A 53 -14.28 -1.63 16.09
CA ASN A 53 -15.57 -2.07 16.65
C ASN A 53 -16.11 -1.03 17.66
N LEU A 54 -17.28 -1.32 18.26
CA LEU A 54 -17.91 -0.43 19.23
C LEU A 54 -17.14 -0.32 20.56
N ASP A 55 -16.31 -1.31 20.87
CA ASP A 55 -15.43 -1.31 22.05
C ASP A 55 -14.16 -0.46 21.82
N GLY A 56 -13.94 0.02 20.59
CA GLY A 56 -12.77 0.80 20.21
C GLY A 56 -11.57 -0.04 19.76
N ASP A 57 -11.73 -1.35 19.65
CA ASP A 57 -10.67 -2.24 19.17
C ASP A 57 -10.53 -2.14 17.65
N VAL A 58 -9.28 -2.09 17.18
CA VAL A 58 -8.98 -2.13 15.74
C VAL A 58 -9.21 -3.55 15.22
N ILE A 59 -10.16 -3.68 14.30
CA ILE A 59 -10.48 -4.94 13.62
C ILE A 59 -9.88 -5.02 12.21
N GLY A 60 -9.50 -3.87 11.62
CA GLY A 60 -8.82 -3.84 10.34
C GLY A 60 -8.30 -2.46 9.93
N ILE A 61 -7.68 -2.40 8.74
CA ILE A 61 -7.19 -1.16 8.12
C ILE A 61 -7.95 -0.92 6.82
N ASN A 62 -8.60 0.25 6.73
CA ASN A 62 -9.33 0.68 5.55
C ASN A 62 -8.39 0.75 4.35
N THR A 63 -8.67 0.02 3.27
CA THR A 63 -7.74 -0.06 2.13
C THR A 63 -8.39 0.38 0.84
N LEU A 64 -9.50 -0.27 0.45
CA LEU A 64 -10.06 -0.14 -0.89
C LEU A 64 -11.54 0.20 -0.85
N LYS A 65 -11.97 0.98 -1.86
CA LYS A 65 -13.37 1.19 -2.20
C LYS A 65 -13.59 0.63 -3.60
N VAL A 66 -14.54 -0.28 -3.76
CA VAL A 66 -14.87 -0.86 -5.08
C VAL A 66 -16.13 -0.22 -5.66
N ALA A 67 -17.16 -0.02 -4.84
CA ALA A 67 -18.40 0.63 -5.23
C ALA A 67 -19.03 1.38 -4.05
N ALA A 68 -20.11 2.14 -4.29
CA ALA A 68 -20.89 2.72 -3.21
C ALA A 68 -21.46 1.60 -2.32
N GLY A 69 -21.18 1.65 -1.01
CA GLY A 69 -21.59 0.61 -0.06
C GLY A 69 -20.79 -0.70 -0.12
N ILE A 70 -19.70 -0.76 -0.92
CA ILE A 70 -18.79 -1.91 -0.96
C ILE A 70 -17.37 -1.42 -0.79
N SER A 71 -16.88 -1.54 0.45
CA SER A 71 -15.53 -1.16 0.84
C SER A 71 -14.83 -2.33 1.52
N PHE A 72 -13.50 -2.35 1.45
CA PHE A 72 -12.66 -3.43 1.98
C PHE A 72 -11.59 -2.92 2.93
N ALA A 73 -11.37 -3.69 3.99
CA ALA A 73 -10.31 -3.50 4.96
C ALA A 73 -9.44 -4.75 5.11
N ILE A 74 -8.15 -4.55 5.33
CA ILE A 74 -7.19 -5.60 5.68
C ILE A 74 -7.44 -6.00 7.14
N PRO A 75 -7.68 -7.29 7.47
CA PRO A 75 -7.88 -7.73 8.84
C PRO A 75 -6.68 -7.43 9.75
N VAL A 76 -6.95 -7.07 11.00
CA VAL A 76 -5.90 -6.71 11.99
C VAL A 76 -4.91 -7.85 12.24
N ASP A 77 -5.33 -9.11 12.15
CA ASP A 77 -4.43 -10.25 12.36
C ASP A 77 -3.35 -10.34 11.27
N ARG A 78 -3.71 -9.98 10.03
CA ARG A 78 -2.74 -9.88 8.95
C ARG A 78 -1.74 -8.75 9.17
N VAL A 79 -2.22 -7.62 9.71
CA VAL A 79 -1.37 -6.49 10.08
C VAL A 79 -0.40 -6.90 11.20
N ARG A 80 -0.88 -7.61 12.22
CA ARG A 80 -0.04 -8.11 13.33
C ARG A 80 1.07 -9.03 12.81
N GLN A 81 0.74 -9.97 11.94
CA GLN A 81 1.71 -10.86 11.32
C GLN A 81 2.77 -10.07 10.53
N PHE A 82 2.32 -9.13 9.68
CA PHE A 82 3.22 -8.27 8.92
C PHE A 82 4.18 -7.47 9.82
N LEU A 83 3.68 -6.91 10.92
CA LEU A 83 4.50 -6.15 11.87
C LEU A 83 5.53 -7.04 12.57
N ALA A 84 5.15 -8.25 12.98
CA ALA A 84 6.07 -9.22 13.58
C ALA A 84 7.18 -9.62 12.61
N ASP A 85 6.83 -9.94 11.36
CA ASP A 85 7.80 -10.29 10.32
C ASP A 85 8.73 -9.13 9.98
N SER A 86 8.19 -7.90 9.92
CA SER A 86 8.96 -6.69 9.66
C SER A 86 9.95 -6.41 10.80
N TYR A 87 9.51 -6.51 12.04
CA TYR A 87 10.37 -6.32 13.22
C TYR A 87 11.51 -7.34 13.25
N ASN A 88 11.20 -8.62 13.02
CA ASN A 88 12.21 -9.69 12.99
C ASN A 88 13.27 -9.47 11.91
N ARG A 89 12.88 -8.98 10.72
CA ARG A 89 13.84 -8.62 9.66
C ARG A 89 14.74 -7.46 10.05
N GLN A 90 14.20 -6.46 10.74
CA GLN A 90 14.98 -5.29 11.18
C GLN A 90 15.98 -5.66 12.27
N VAL A 91 15.61 -6.53 13.20
CA VAL A 91 16.49 -6.96 14.31
C VAL A 91 17.57 -7.92 13.85
N ASN A 92 17.26 -8.83 12.91
CA ASN A 92 18.19 -9.88 12.49
C ASN A 92 18.89 -9.59 11.15
N GLY A 93 18.52 -8.51 10.47
CA GLY A 93 18.99 -8.22 9.11
C GLY A 93 20.13 -7.22 9.08
N GLU A 94 21.37 -7.70 9.03
CA GLU A 94 22.46 -6.92 8.41
C GLU A 94 22.24 -6.88 6.90
N GLN A 95 21.36 -6.00 6.42
CA GLN A 95 21.21 -5.77 4.99
C GLN A 95 22.29 -4.82 4.50
N LYS A 96 23.21 -5.35 3.67
CA LYS A 96 24.12 -4.52 2.87
C LYS A 96 23.30 -3.76 1.83
N VAL A 97 23.10 -2.47 2.06
CA VAL A 97 22.38 -1.58 1.14
C VAL A 97 23.35 -0.71 0.36
N ILE A 98 23.17 -0.64 -0.95
CA ILE A 98 23.91 0.28 -1.84
C ILE A 98 23.39 1.72 -1.65
N GLY A 99 22.08 1.86 -1.42
CA GLY A 99 21.42 3.14 -1.21
C GLY A 99 20.88 3.79 -2.48
N ILE A 100 20.32 2.99 -3.39
CA ILE A 100 19.65 3.46 -4.60
C ILE A 100 18.21 2.98 -4.63
N ARG A 101 17.31 3.80 -5.14
CA ARG A 101 15.95 3.37 -5.49
C ARG A 101 15.83 3.16 -6.98
N MET A 102 15.26 2.03 -7.34
CA MET A 102 15.30 1.47 -8.68
C MET A 102 13.89 1.16 -9.15
N LEU A 103 13.62 1.45 -10.42
CA LEU A 103 12.46 0.96 -11.15
C LEU A 103 12.93 0.12 -12.32
N GLN A 104 12.31 -1.03 -12.55
CA GLN A 104 12.56 -1.80 -13.76
C GLN A 104 12.00 -1.03 -14.97
N LEU A 105 12.80 -0.88 -16.01
CA LEU A 105 12.37 -0.25 -17.25
C LEU A 105 11.46 -1.20 -18.03
N THR A 106 10.16 -0.93 -17.97
CA THR A 106 9.16 -1.56 -18.83
C THR A 106 8.95 -0.73 -20.10
N PRO A 107 8.43 -1.31 -21.19
CA PRO A 107 8.14 -0.55 -22.42
C PRO A 107 7.22 0.66 -22.18
N SER A 108 6.24 0.53 -21.27
CA SER A 108 5.37 1.64 -20.89
C SER A 108 6.14 2.74 -20.15
N LEU A 109 6.98 2.36 -19.18
CA LEU A 109 7.77 3.33 -18.43
C LEU A 109 8.81 4.04 -19.31
N ILE A 110 9.45 3.34 -20.24
CA ILE A 110 10.39 3.94 -21.21
C ILE A 110 9.68 4.99 -22.06
N LYS A 111 8.46 4.68 -22.53
CA LYS A 111 7.66 5.63 -23.30
C LYS A 111 7.33 6.87 -22.48
N ASP A 112 6.82 6.68 -21.25
CA ASP A 112 6.48 7.79 -20.35
C ASP A 112 7.70 8.66 -20.01
N LEU A 113 8.88 8.06 -19.82
CA LEU A 113 10.13 8.78 -19.55
C LEU A 113 10.61 9.57 -20.76
N LYS A 114 10.54 9.01 -21.99
CA LYS A 114 10.87 9.72 -23.22
C LYS A 114 9.94 10.92 -23.50
N GLU A 115 8.68 10.84 -23.09
CA GLU A 115 7.74 11.95 -23.22
C GLU A 115 8.02 13.07 -22.21
N ARG A 116 8.53 12.73 -21.02
CA ARG A 116 8.85 13.71 -19.96
C ARG A 116 10.24 14.32 -20.10
N GLU A 117 11.22 13.53 -20.52
CA GLU A 117 12.62 13.92 -20.62
C GLU A 117 13.14 13.68 -22.04
N SER A 118 13.32 14.76 -22.80
CA SER A 118 13.77 14.71 -24.20
C SER A 118 15.18 14.14 -24.38
N GLU A 119 16.01 14.16 -23.33
CA GLU A 119 17.36 13.60 -23.34
C GLU A 119 17.42 12.14 -22.86
N PHE A 120 16.26 11.53 -22.54
CA PHE A 120 16.25 10.16 -22.06
C PHE A 120 16.80 9.20 -23.13
N PRO A 121 17.80 8.36 -22.79
CA PRO A 121 18.50 7.54 -23.77
C PRO A 121 17.57 6.50 -24.41
N ASP A 122 17.87 6.13 -25.65
CA ASP A 122 17.14 5.07 -26.33
C ASP A 122 17.57 3.69 -25.82
N VAL A 123 16.89 3.23 -24.77
CA VAL A 123 17.11 1.94 -24.12
C VAL A 123 15.90 1.03 -24.29
N SER A 124 16.15 -0.28 -24.45
CA SER A 124 15.11 -1.30 -24.59
C SER A 124 14.79 -2.04 -23.30
N SER A 125 15.72 -2.04 -22.33
CA SER A 125 15.58 -2.67 -21.02
C SER A 125 16.62 -2.11 -20.05
N GLY A 126 16.43 -2.36 -18.76
CA GLY A 126 17.39 -1.97 -17.73
C GLY A 126 16.69 -1.60 -16.43
N VAL A 127 17.43 -0.90 -15.58
CA VAL A 127 16.94 -0.39 -14.30
C VAL A 127 17.15 1.12 -14.27
N TYR A 128 16.08 1.85 -14.03
CA TYR A 128 16.10 3.29 -13.85
C TYR A 128 16.32 3.62 -12.38
N ILE A 129 17.44 4.27 -12.08
CA ILE A 129 17.73 4.79 -10.75
C ILE A 129 17.11 6.17 -10.66
N TYR A 130 16.02 6.29 -9.91
CA TYR A 130 15.29 7.57 -9.76
C TYR A 130 15.71 8.33 -8.51
N GLU A 131 16.41 7.69 -7.57
CA GLU A 131 16.90 8.32 -6.35
C GLU A 131 18.17 7.64 -5.86
N VAL A 132 19.15 8.45 -5.47
CA VAL A 132 20.33 8.03 -4.70
C VAL A 132 20.18 8.55 -3.28
N ILE A 133 20.22 7.65 -2.30
CA ILE A 133 20.05 8.00 -0.89
C ILE A 133 21.34 8.66 -0.39
N PRO A 134 21.28 9.92 0.11
CA PRO A 134 22.46 10.61 0.62
C PRO A 134 23.13 9.86 1.78
N GLY A 135 24.47 9.86 1.80
CA GLY A 135 25.26 9.25 2.88
C GLY A 135 25.47 7.74 2.74
N THR A 136 25.04 7.15 1.63
CA THR A 136 25.21 5.72 1.32
C THR A 136 26.40 5.49 0.38
N ALA A 137 26.69 4.22 0.04
CA ALA A 137 27.79 3.88 -0.85
C ALA A 137 27.62 4.46 -2.26
N ALA A 138 26.38 4.57 -2.75
CA ALA A 138 26.10 5.13 -4.07
C ALA A 138 26.24 6.66 -4.17
N SER A 139 26.28 7.37 -3.05
CA SER A 139 26.43 8.83 -3.02
C SER A 139 27.89 9.30 -2.86
N ARG A 140 28.86 8.38 -2.87
CA ARG A 140 30.31 8.65 -2.71
C ARG A 140 31.03 8.36 -4.01
#